data_AF-A0A378SVS6-F1
#
_entry.id   AF-A0A378SVS6-F1
#
_cell.length_a   1.000
_cell.length_b   1.000
_cell.length_c   1.000
_cell.angle_alpha   90.00
_cell.angle_beta   90.00
_cell.angle_gamma   90.00
#
_symmetry.space_group_name_H-M   'P 1'
#
loop_
_entity.id
_entity.type
_entity.pdbx_description
1 polymer ?
#
loop_
_entity_poly.entity_id
_entity_poly.type
_entity_poly.pdbx_seq_one_letter_code
_entity_poly.pdbx_strand_id
1 'polypeptide(L)'
;MRVTVRYFAAARAAAGAESETIDVPSGTTVDALVATLRSRDDGLASVLARCSYLRDGVAVRDMGVVLDDAQTIDVLPPFAGG
;
A
#
# COMPACT_ATOMS: atom_id res chain seq x y z
N MET A 1 -14.24 6.87 -1.50
CA MET A 1 -13.09 7.75 -1.77
C MET A 1 -12.06 6.97 -2.56
N ARG A 2 -11.29 7.62 -3.43
CA ARG A 2 -10.27 6.97 -4.26
C ARG A 2 -8.90 7.20 -3.68
N VAL A 3 -8.17 6.12 -3.43
CA VAL A 3 -6.78 6.14 -2.99
C VAL A 3 -5.92 5.51 -4.07
N THR A 4 -4.83 6.16 -4.43
CA THR A 4 -3.85 5.64 -5.39
C THR A 4 -2.80 4.85 -4.63
N VAL A 5 -2.60 3.57 -4.96
CA VAL A 5 -1.52 2.75 -4.41
C VAL A 5 -0.44 2.62 -5.47
N ARG A 6 0.81 2.97 -5.14
CA ARG A 6 1.96 2.82 -6.04
C ARG A 6 2.89 1.74 -5.48
N TYR A 7 3.24 0.77 -6.32
CA TYR A 7 4.08 -0.35 -5.95
C TYR A 7 5.50 -0.18 -6.49
N PHE A 8 6.48 -0.43 -5.64
CA PHE A 8 7.89 -0.35 -6.01
C PHE A 8 8.58 -1.71 -5.91
N ALA A 9 9.61 -1.93 -6.72
CA ALA A 9 10.47 -3.12 -6.70
C ALA A 9 9.69 -4.45 -6.60
N ALA A 10 9.95 -5.25 -5.55
CA ALA A 10 9.30 -6.54 -5.33
C ALA A 10 7.77 -6.43 -5.17
N ALA A 11 7.25 -5.32 -4.64
CA ALA A 11 5.80 -5.12 -4.53
C ALA A 11 5.17 -4.93 -5.90
N ARG A 12 5.84 -4.24 -6.83
CA ARG A 12 5.37 -4.11 -8.22
C ARG A 12 5.31 -5.46 -8.93
N ALA A 13 6.34 -6.28 -8.73
CA ALA A 13 6.39 -7.62 -9.30
C ALA A 13 5.25 -8.51 -8.77
N ALA A 14 4.95 -8.42 -7.46
CA ALA A 14 3.87 -9.18 -6.84
C ALA A 14 2.47 -8.64 -7.17
N ALA A 15 2.30 -7.32 -7.24
CA ALA A 15 1.02 -6.70 -7.60
C ALA A 15 0.70 -6.80 -9.10
N GLY A 16 1.72 -7.02 -9.95
CA GLY A 16 1.57 -7.05 -11.41
C GLY A 16 1.31 -5.68 -12.04
N ALA A 17 1.23 -4.62 -11.25
CA ALA A 17 0.98 -3.25 -11.68
C ALA A 17 1.94 -2.27 -11.00
N GLU A 18 2.26 -1.17 -11.68
CA GLU A 18 3.04 -0.07 -11.11
C GLU A 18 2.21 0.74 -10.10
N SER A 19 0.94 0.96 -10.43
CA SER A 19 -0.01 1.66 -9.58
C SER A 19 -1.43 1.19 -9.86
N GLU A 20 -2.29 1.32 -8.87
CA GLU A 20 -3.72 1.09 -8.99
C GLU A 20 -4.51 2.12 -8.17
N THR A 21 -5.73 2.42 -8.60
CA THR A 21 -6.64 3.26 -7.84
C THR A 21 -7.70 2.37 -7.20
N ILE A 22 -7.85 2.48 -5.88
CA ILE A 22 -8.77 1.65 -5.10
C ILE A 22 -9.84 2.54 -4.50
N ASP A 23 -11.10 2.18 -4.77
CA ASP A 23 -12.25 2.77 -4.10
C ASP A 23 -12.41 2.14 -2.72
N VAL A 24 -12.30 2.97 -1.68
CA VAL A 24 -12.47 2.57 -0.28
C VAL A 24 -13.54 3.42 0.42
N PRO A 25 -14.22 2.90 1.46
CA PRO A 25 -15.13 3.68 2.28
C PRO A 25 -14.42 4.86 2.96
N SER A 26 -15.11 5.98 3.14
CA SER A 26 -14.57 7.10 3.93
C SER A 26 -14.26 6.65 5.36
N GLY A 27 -13.13 7.10 5.92
CA GLY A 27 -12.68 6.63 7.23
C GLY A 27 -11.82 5.35 7.19
N THR A 28 -11.54 4.79 6.01
CA THR A 28 -10.62 3.66 5.86
C THR A 28 -9.21 4.07 6.29
N THR A 29 -8.56 3.24 7.08
CA THR A 29 -7.19 3.43 7.55
C THR A 29 -6.18 2.78 6.60
N VAL A 30 -4.89 3.13 6.75
CA VAL A 30 -3.81 2.48 6.00
C VAL A 30 -3.79 0.97 6.26
N ASP A 31 -3.97 0.54 7.51
CA ASP A 31 -4.02 -0.90 7.84
C ASP A 31 -5.17 -1.63 7.14
N ALA A 32 -6.35 -1.02 7.07
CA ALA A 32 -7.51 -1.62 6.44
C ALA A 32 -7.35 -1.71 4.90
N LEU A 33 -6.74 -0.68 4.29
CA LEU A 33 -6.37 -0.70 2.87
C LEU A 33 -5.37 -1.84 2.60
N VAL A 34 -4.31 -1.95 3.41
CA VAL A 34 -3.30 -3.00 3.27
C VAL A 34 -3.89 -4.39 3.50
N ALA A 35 -4.77 -4.55 4.49
CA ALA A 35 -5.47 -5.82 4.74
C ALA A 35 -6.32 -6.23 3.53
N THR A 36 -6.99 -5.28 2.89
CA THR A 36 -7.76 -5.50 1.65
C THR A 36 -6.86 -5.93 0.49
N LEU A 37 -5.66 -5.40 0.39
CA LEU A 37 -4.70 -5.82 -0.64
C LEU A 37 -4.13 -7.22 -0.36
N ARG A 38 -3.84 -7.52 0.90
CA ARG A 38 -3.35 -8.84 1.34
C ARG A 38 -4.35 -9.97 1.09
N SER A 39 -5.65 -9.69 1.15
CA SER A 39 -6.67 -10.72 0.91
C SER A 39 -6.88 -11.07 -0.57
N ARG A 40 -6.28 -10.31 -1.50
CA ARG A 40 -6.41 -10.55 -2.95
C ARG A 40 -5.46 -11.62 -3.47
N ASP A 41 -4.23 -11.66 -2.95
CA ASP A 41 -3.16 -12.55 -3.42
C ASP A 41 -2.16 -12.86 -2.29
N ASP A 42 -1.88 -14.15 -2.08
CA ASP A 42 -0.96 -14.61 -1.03
C ASP A 42 0.50 -14.21 -1.27
N GLY A 43 0.90 -14.09 -2.54
CA GLY A 43 2.23 -13.62 -2.94
C GLY A 43 2.43 -12.15 -2.60
N LEU A 44 1.46 -11.30 -2.96
CA LEU A 44 1.42 -9.90 -2.57
C LEU A 44 1.35 -9.75 -1.05
N ALA A 45 0.58 -10.59 -0.36
CA ALA A 45 0.47 -10.53 1.10
C ALA A 45 1.82 -10.71 1.81
N SER A 46 2.61 -11.67 1.33
CA SER A 46 3.96 -11.94 1.85
C SER A 46 4.92 -10.77 1.65
N VAL A 47 4.79 -10.04 0.53
CA VAL A 47 5.59 -8.84 0.26
C VAL A 47 5.12 -7.67 1.12
N LEU A 48 3.81 -7.40 1.16
CA LEU A 48 3.20 -6.34 1.98
C LEU A 48 3.45 -6.51 3.49
N ALA A 49 3.73 -7.72 3.97
CA ALA A 49 4.12 -7.96 5.36
C ALA A 49 5.47 -7.32 5.73
N ARG A 50 6.34 -7.08 4.76
CA ARG A 50 7.70 -6.55 4.97
C ARG A 50 7.88 -5.13 4.43
N CYS A 51 6.91 -4.62 3.68
CA CYS A 51 6.95 -3.27 3.10
C CYS A 51 6.74 -2.17 4.15
N SER A 52 7.37 -1.03 3.88
CA SER A 52 7.05 0.28 4.47
C SER A 52 6.06 1.02 3.58
N TYR A 53 5.29 1.94 4.18
CA TYR A 53 4.27 2.71 3.49
C TYR A 53 4.57 4.20 3.57
N LEU A 54 4.41 4.93 2.47
CA LEU A 54 4.38 6.40 2.49
C LEU A 54 2.99 6.89 2.13
N ARG A 55 2.50 7.93 2.82
CA ARG A 55 1.29 8.67 2.48
C ARG A 55 1.71 10.02 1.92
N ASP A 56 1.44 10.24 0.64
CA ASP A 56 1.82 11.45 -0.11
C ASP A 56 3.32 11.79 0.06
N GLY A 57 4.17 10.76 0.03
CA GLY A 57 5.62 10.88 0.22
C GLY A 57 6.10 10.95 1.68
N VAL A 58 5.19 10.95 2.66
CA VAL A 58 5.52 10.96 4.10
C VAL A 58 5.44 9.56 4.69
N ALA A 59 6.49 9.11 5.38
CA ALA A 59 6.50 7.79 6.00
C ALA A 59 5.35 7.61 7.01
N VAL A 60 4.54 6.57 6.78
CA VAL A 60 3.46 6.17 7.68
C VAL A 60 4.08 5.43 8.86
N ARG A 61 4.08 6.07 10.03
CA ARG A 61 4.53 5.44 11.29
C ARG A 61 3.37 4.82 12.06
N ASP A 62 2.17 5.34 11.86
CA ASP A 62 0.93 4.86 12.45
C ASP A 62 0.00 4.35 11.33
N MET A 63 -0.23 3.03 11.32
CA MET A 63 -1.08 2.38 10.32
C MET A 63 -2.57 2.62 10.57
N GLY A 64 -2.96 3.08 11.77
CA GLY A 64 -4.33 3.48 12.10
C GLY A 64 -4.71 4.87 11.59
N VAL A 65 -3.79 5.55 10.88
CA VAL A 65 -4.11 6.83 10.26
C VAL A 65 -5.19 6.66 9.20
N VAL A 66 -6.21 7.51 9.28
CA VAL A 66 -7.31 7.55 8.32
C VAL A 66 -6.83 8.15 7.01
N LEU A 67 -7.25 7.54 5.90
CA LEU A 67 -7.01 8.03 4.55
C LEU A 67 -8.08 9.04 4.14
N ASP A 68 -7.67 10.00 3.31
CA ASP A 68 -8.55 10.97 2.66
C ASP A 68 -8.71 10.65 1.17
N ASP A 69 -9.67 11.32 0.52
CA ASP A 69 -9.87 11.22 -0.92
C ASP A 69 -8.67 11.74 -1.70
N ALA A 70 -8.36 11.08 -2.81
CA ALA A 70 -7.24 11.37 -3.70
C ALA A 70 -5.84 11.26 -3.05
N GLN A 71 -5.71 10.58 -1.91
CA GLN A 71 -4.40 10.29 -1.32
C GLN A 71 -3.62 9.24 -2.10
N THR A 72 -2.29 9.33 -2.00
CA THR A 72 -1.36 8.36 -2.59
C THR A 72 -0.63 7.58 -1.52
N ILE A 73 -0.62 6.25 -1.66
CA ILE A 73 0.09 5.31 -0.79
C ILE A 73 1.19 4.62 -1.57
N ASP A 74 2.44 4.87 -1.19
CA ASP A 74 3.60 4.19 -1.76
C ASP A 74 3.94 2.95 -0.95
N VAL A 75 4.01 1.81 -1.62
CA VAL A 75 4.42 0.53 -1.06
C VAL A 75 5.88 0.30 -1.39
N LEU A 76 6.74 0.41 -0.38
CA LEU A 76 8.18 0.28 -0.48
C LEU A 76 8.64 -1.01 0.20
N PRO A 77 8.96 -2.07 -0.57
CA PRO A 77 9.65 -3.23 -0.01
C PRO A 77 10.95 -2.81 0.66
N PRO A 78 11.43 -3.59 1.64
CA PRO A 78 12.75 -3.35 2.20
C PRO A 78 13.76 -3.45 1.05
N PHE A 79 14.67 -2.48 0.97
CA PHE A 79 15.73 -2.50 -0.03
C PHE A 79 16.47 -3.83 0.10
N ALA A 80 16.40 -4.66 -0.93
CA ALA A 80 17.34 -5.76 -1.13
C ALA A 80 18.67 -5.16 -1.62
N GLY A 81 19.29 -4.33 -0.78
CA GLY A 81 20.67 -3.89 -0.98
C GLY A 81 21.57 -5.07 -0.69
N GLY A 82 21.97 -5.78 -1.75
CA GLY A 82 23.12 -6.68 -1.75
C GLY A 82 24.41 -5.90 -1.93
#